data_AF-A0A969I2K8-F1
#
_entry.id   AF-A0A969I2K8-F1
#
_cell.length_a   1.000
_cell.length_b   1.000
_cell.length_c   1.000
_cell.angle_alpha   90.00
_cell.angle_beta   90.00
_cell.angle_gamma   90.00
#
_symmetry.space_group_name_H-M   'P 1'
#
loop_
_entity.id
_entity.type
_entity.pdbx_description
1 polymer ?
#
loop_
_entity_poly.entity_id
_entity_poly.type
_entity_poly.pdbx_seq_one_letter_code
_entity_poly.pdbx_strand_id
1 'polypeptide(L)'
;MRVLEKGFQNKTLEGRERDRHLRLLNNAKAQAAAAAAATAKLEAEAKSAATGDADVQLGERYLAAGEAQKAVQAVQRGLKKGSVKAVDDAQMVLGRANLQLKQKGPGA
;
A
#
# COMPACT_ATOMS: atom_id res chain seq x y z
N MET A 1 30.24 -7.94 -45.77
CA MET A 1 29.12 -7.21 -45.14
C MET A 1 29.46 -6.90 -43.69
N ARG A 2 30.03 -5.72 -43.44
CA ARG A 2 30.65 -5.32 -42.16
C ARG A 2 29.83 -4.22 -41.48
N VAL A 3 28.54 -4.47 -41.28
CA VAL A 3 27.59 -3.44 -40.78
C VAL A 3 26.57 -3.94 -39.75
N LEU A 4 26.51 -5.24 -39.45
CA LEU A 4 25.54 -5.78 -38.48
C LEU A 4 26.10 -5.91 -37.05
N GLU A 5 27.42 -5.89 -36.85
CA GLU A 5 28.04 -6.05 -35.52
C GLU A 5 28.30 -4.74 -34.75
N LYS A 6 28.02 -3.56 -35.34
CA LYS A 6 28.23 -2.26 -34.66
C LYS A 6 26.98 -1.66 -34.01
N GLY A 7 25.83 -2.34 -34.05
CA GLY A 7 24.62 -1.93 -33.32
C GLY A 7 24.52 -2.50 -31.90
N PHE A 8 25.38 -3.47 -31.55
CA PHE A 8 25.21 -4.28 -30.33
C PHE A 8 26.09 -3.84 -29.16
N GLN A 9 26.84 -2.74 -29.29
CA GLN A 9 27.92 -2.42 -28.39
C GLN A 9 28.04 -0.91 -28.15
N ASN A 10 27.02 -0.28 -27.55
CA ASN A 10 27.24 0.85 -26.64
C ASN A 10 25.95 1.32 -25.93
N LYS A 11 25.92 1.04 -24.62
CA LYS A 11 25.50 1.94 -23.52
C LYS A 11 24.00 2.07 -23.18
N THR A 12 23.63 1.35 -22.12
CA THR A 12 23.15 1.95 -20.86
C THR A 12 21.84 2.76 -20.92
N LEU A 13 20.71 2.15 -20.54
CA LEU A 13 19.57 2.82 -19.85
C LEU A 13 19.27 4.29 -20.27
N GLU A 14 18.96 4.55 -21.55
CA GLU A 14 18.66 5.91 -22.02
C GLU A 14 17.35 6.02 -22.81
N GLY A 15 16.51 7.00 -22.42
CA GLY A 15 15.57 7.69 -23.32
C GLY A 15 14.06 7.51 -23.11
N ARG A 16 13.57 6.34 -22.69
CA ARG A 16 12.10 6.12 -22.50
C ARG A 16 11.73 5.30 -21.27
N GLU A 17 12.63 4.45 -20.82
CA GLU A 17 12.43 3.65 -19.60
C GLU A 17 12.64 4.51 -18.36
N ARG A 18 13.67 5.35 -18.30
CA ARG A 18 13.89 6.26 -17.16
C ARG A 18 12.72 7.23 -16.96
N ASP A 19 12.16 7.78 -18.04
CA ASP A 19 10.99 8.67 -18.00
C ASP A 19 9.70 7.93 -17.61
N ARG A 20 9.51 6.70 -18.11
CA ARG A 20 8.42 5.81 -17.65
C ARG A 20 8.54 5.47 -16.18
N HIS A 21 9.74 5.11 -15.71
CA HIS A 21 10.02 4.85 -14.31
C HIS A 21 9.83 6.10 -13.46
N LEU A 22 10.25 7.28 -13.92
CA LEU A 22 10.03 8.55 -13.21
C LEU A 22 8.55 8.88 -13.09
N ARG A 23 7.77 8.71 -14.17
CA ARG A 23 6.31 8.92 -14.15
C ARG A 23 5.58 7.92 -13.27
N LEU A 24 6.01 6.65 -13.28
CA LEU A 24 5.52 5.62 -12.37
C LEU A 24 5.81 6.00 -10.92
N LEU A 25 7.03 6.44 -10.63
CA LEU A 25 7.45 6.84 -9.30
C LEU A 25 6.71 8.11 -8.84
N ASN A 26 6.48 9.06 -9.73
CA ASN A 26 5.73 10.27 -9.43
C ASN A 26 4.23 9.98 -9.23
N ASN A 27 3.64 9.07 -10.03
CA ASN A 27 2.27 8.60 -9.80
C ASN A 27 2.14 7.85 -8.47
N ALA A 28 3.07 6.94 -8.17
CA ALA A 28 3.08 6.22 -6.90
C ALA A 28 3.25 7.17 -5.70
N LYS A 29 4.10 8.20 -5.81
CA LYS A 29 4.23 9.26 -4.80
C LYS A 29 2.96 10.09 -4.66
N ALA A 30 2.33 10.49 -5.77
CA ALA A 30 1.07 11.23 -5.73
C ALA A 30 -0.07 10.40 -5.12
N GLN A 31 -0.16 9.11 -5.47
CA GLN A 31 -1.10 8.17 -4.87
C GLN A 31 -0.81 7.95 -3.38
N ALA A 32 0.45 7.81 -2.99
CA ALA A 32 0.86 7.69 -1.59
C ALA A 32 0.56 8.98 -0.80
N ALA A 33 0.73 10.16 -1.39
CA ALA A 33 0.41 11.44 -0.76
C ALA A 33 -1.11 11.62 -0.59
N ALA A 34 -1.89 11.29 -1.63
CA ALA A 34 -3.36 11.31 -1.56
C ALA A 34 -3.88 10.29 -0.55
N ALA A 35 -3.29 9.09 -0.51
CA ALA A 35 -3.57 8.08 0.50
C ALA A 35 -3.20 8.59 1.90
N ALA A 36 -2.05 9.22 2.08
CA ALA A 36 -1.62 9.77 3.36
C ALA A 36 -2.58 10.86 3.87
N ALA A 37 -3.05 11.77 3.01
CA ALA A 37 -4.02 12.80 3.38
C ALA A 37 -5.40 12.22 3.72
N ALA A 38 -5.91 11.29 2.91
CA ALA A 38 -7.15 10.59 3.19
C ALA A 38 -7.06 9.77 4.49
N THR A 39 -5.89 9.19 4.74
CA THR A 39 -5.65 8.44 5.97
C THR A 39 -5.54 9.35 7.18
N ALA A 40 -4.85 10.49 7.12
CA ALA A 40 -4.75 11.40 8.26
C ALA A 40 -6.14 11.81 8.78
N LYS A 41 -7.10 11.99 7.87
CA LYS A 41 -8.50 12.24 8.20
C LYS A 41 -9.16 11.03 8.88
N LEU A 42 -9.03 9.83 8.28
CA LEU A 42 -9.55 8.58 8.85
C LEU A 42 -8.90 8.21 10.19
N GLU A 43 -7.62 8.53 10.41
CA GLU A 43 -6.93 8.33 11.69
C GLU A 43 -7.41 9.31 12.75
N ALA A 44 -7.71 10.55 12.37
CA ALA A 44 -8.32 11.51 13.29
C ALA A 44 -9.72 11.07 13.70
N GLU A 45 -10.53 10.59 12.74
CA GLU A 45 -11.84 9.99 13.01
C GLU A 45 -11.71 8.73 13.87
N ALA A 46 -10.81 7.82 13.54
CA ALA A 46 -10.58 6.60 14.31
C ALA A 46 -10.03 6.88 15.72
N LYS A 47 -9.19 7.91 15.90
CA LYS A 47 -8.71 8.34 17.22
C LYS A 47 -9.84 8.91 18.07
N SER A 48 -10.68 9.76 17.48
CA SER A 48 -11.85 10.35 18.15
C SER A 48 -13.00 9.36 18.33
N ALA A 49 -13.02 8.25 17.58
CA ALA A 49 -14.02 7.22 17.71
C ALA A 49 -13.87 6.46 19.03
N ALA A 50 -15.01 6.24 19.69
CA ALA A 50 -15.13 5.42 20.90
C ALA A 50 -15.04 3.92 20.61
N THR A 51 -15.21 3.51 19.35
CA THR A 51 -15.18 2.11 18.91
C THR A 51 -14.00 1.84 17.98
N GLY A 52 -13.48 0.62 18.02
CA GLY A 52 -12.45 0.17 17.08
C GLY A 52 -12.95 -0.06 15.65
N ASP A 53 -14.26 0.01 15.40
CA ASP A 53 -14.85 -0.15 14.06
C ASP A 53 -14.24 0.83 13.03
N ALA A 54 -13.97 2.08 13.43
CA ALA A 54 -13.34 3.07 12.55
C ALA A 54 -11.90 2.69 12.18
N ASP A 55 -11.17 2.04 13.10
CA ASP A 55 -9.84 1.51 12.86
C ASP A 55 -9.85 0.27 11.94
N VAL A 56 -10.88 -0.57 12.03
CA VAL A 56 -11.09 -1.73 11.14
C VAL A 56 -11.39 -1.26 9.72
N GLN A 57 -12.33 -0.32 9.56
CA GLN A 57 -12.63 0.33 8.28
C GLN A 57 -11.40 1.00 7.66
N LEU A 58 -10.58 1.66 8.48
CA LEU A 58 -9.31 2.23 8.04
C LEU A 58 -8.35 1.14 7.54
N GLY A 59 -8.31 0.01 8.24
CA GLY A 59 -7.58 -1.20 7.84
C GLY A 59 -7.99 -1.74 6.47
N GLU A 60 -9.29 -1.87 6.23
CA GLU A 60 -9.83 -2.30 4.94
C GLU A 60 -9.43 -1.38 3.79
N ARG A 61 -9.49 -0.06 4.03
CA ARG A 61 -9.07 0.95 3.05
C ARG A 61 -7.59 0.83 2.72
N TYR A 62 -6.75 0.64 3.73
CA TYR A 62 -5.32 0.41 3.51
C TYR A 62 -5.03 -0.86 2.73
N LEU A 63 -5.78 -1.93 3.00
CA LEU A 63 -5.70 -3.18 2.25
C LEU A 63 -6.10 -2.98 0.79
N ALA A 64 -7.17 -2.22 0.52
CA ALA A 64 -7.60 -1.88 -0.83
C ALA A 64 -6.57 -1.00 -1.55
N ALA A 65 -5.85 -0.14 -0.82
CA ALA A 65 -4.73 0.65 -1.32
C ALA A 65 -3.44 -0.16 -1.54
N GLY A 66 -3.42 -1.45 -1.19
CA GLY A 66 -2.25 -2.31 -1.29
C GLY A 66 -1.16 -2.01 -0.24
N GLU A 67 -1.51 -1.25 0.81
CA GLU A 67 -0.68 -0.91 1.97
C GLU A 67 -0.98 -1.85 3.15
N ALA A 68 -0.81 -3.14 2.92
CA ALA A 68 -1.16 -4.17 3.89
C ALA A 68 -0.43 -4.02 5.24
N GLN A 69 0.77 -3.43 5.28
CA GLN A 69 1.50 -3.18 6.54
C GLN A 69 0.76 -2.17 7.43
N LYS A 70 0.21 -1.11 6.81
CA LYS A 70 -0.57 -0.10 7.51
C LYS A 70 -1.95 -0.63 7.87
N ALA A 71 -2.53 -1.50 7.03
CA ALA A 71 -3.78 -2.19 7.34
C ALA A 71 -3.65 -2.99 8.64
N VAL A 72 -2.60 -3.81 8.79
CA VAL A 72 -2.34 -4.57 10.03
C VAL A 72 -2.26 -3.66 11.25
N GLN A 73 -1.55 -2.53 11.15
CA GLN A 73 -1.42 -1.60 12.28
C GLN A 73 -2.74 -0.92 12.66
N ALA A 74 -3.53 -0.48 11.68
CA ALA A 74 -4.83 0.13 11.90
C ALA A 74 -5.80 -0.86 12.56
N VAL A 75 -5.93 -2.07 12.01
CA VAL A 75 -6.81 -3.11 12.56
C VAL A 75 -6.36 -3.53 13.96
N GLN A 76 -5.06 -3.72 14.21
CA GLN A 76 -4.57 -4.02 15.57
C GLN A 76 -4.91 -2.92 16.56
N ARG A 77 -4.83 -1.65 16.15
CA ARG A 77 -5.21 -0.52 17.01
C ARG A 77 -6.70 -0.56 17.35
N GLY A 78 -7.56 -0.87 16.37
CA GLY A 78 -9.00 -1.05 16.59
C GLY A 78 -9.32 -2.21 17.53
N LEU A 79 -8.69 -3.37 17.30
CA LEU A 79 -8.81 -4.53 18.19
C LEU A 79 -8.35 -4.22 19.61
N LYS A 80 -7.28 -3.43 19.77
CA LYS A 80 -6.74 -3.04 21.08
C LYS A 80 -7.61 -2.00 21.78
N LYS A 81 -8.26 -1.10 21.03
CA LYS A 81 -9.29 -0.17 21.54
C LYS A 81 -10.53 -0.91 22.06
N GLY A 82 -10.86 -2.06 21.45
CA GLY A 82 -12.07 -2.79 21.77
C GLY A 82 -13.33 -2.10 21.23
N SER A 83 -14.50 -2.57 21.67
CA SER A 83 -15.81 -2.10 21.18
C SER A 83 -15.96 -2.22 19.65
N VAL A 84 -15.24 -3.16 19.04
CA VAL A 84 -15.43 -3.57 17.66
C VAL A 84 -16.64 -4.50 17.66
N LYS A 85 -17.70 -4.15 16.93
CA LYS A 85 -18.88 -5.03 16.85
C LYS A 85 -18.56 -6.34 16.14
N ALA A 86 -17.66 -6.28 15.16
CA ALA A 86 -17.25 -7.40 14.35
C ALA A 86 -15.75 -7.68 14.54
N VAL A 87 -15.39 -8.19 15.72
CA VAL A 87 -14.00 -8.61 16.02
C VAL A 87 -13.55 -9.68 15.02
N ASP A 88 -14.45 -10.57 14.61
CA ASP A 88 -14.20 -11.58 13.58
C ASP A 88 -13.85 -10.95 12.23
N ASP A 89 -14.56 -9.89 11.84
CA ASP A 89 -14.33 -9.16 10.59
C ASP A 89 -12.96 -8.44 10.63
N ALA A 90 -12.65 -7.82 11.77
CA ALA A 90 -11.33 -7.26 12.03
C ALA A 90 -10.22 -8.31 11.88
N GLN A 91 -10.38 -9.50 12.47
CA GLN A 91 -9.40 -10.59 12.30
C GLN A 91 -9.31 -11.08 10.85
N MET A 92 -10.42 -11.13 10.11
CA MET A 92 -10.42 -11.44 8.69
C MET A 92 -9.60 -10.44 7.87
N VAL A 93 -9.80 -9.14 8.11
CA VAL A 93 -9.04 -8.06 7.47
C VAL A 93 -7.55 -8.19 7.82
N LEU A 94 -7.22 -8.48 9.07
CA LEU A 94 -5.85 -8.70 9.54
C LEU A 94 -5.18 -9.91 8.86
N GLY A 95 -5.92 -11.00 8.68
CA GLY A 95 -5.48 -12.20 7.98
C GLY A 95 -5.21 -11.91 6.50
N ARG A 96 -6.14 -11.25 5.81
CA ARG A 96 -5.97 -10.82 4.41
C ARG A 96 -4.77 -9.90 4.24
N ALA A 97 -4.56 -8.97 5.17
CA ALA A 97 -3.42 -8.07 5.16
C ALA A 97 -2.09 -8.82 5.32
N ASN A 98 -2.00 -9.75 6.28
CA ASN A 98 -0.81 -10.59 6.44
C ASN A 98 -0.54 -11.46 5.21
N LEU A 99 -1.57 -12.03 4.59
CA LEU A 99 -1.43 -12.79 3.36
C LEU A 99 -0.91 -11.91 2.21
N GLN A 100 -1.45 -10.71 2.05
CA GLN A 100 -0.99 -9.78 1.02
C GLN A 100 0.46 -9.31 1.27
N LEU A 101 0.86 -9.06 2.52
CA LEU A 101 2.26 -8.78 2.87
C LEU A 101 3.18 -9.93 2.49
N LYS A 102 2.76 -11.16 2.78
CA LYS A 102 3.52 -12.37 2.47
C LYS A 102 3.57 -12.68 0.98
N GLN A 103 2.55 -12.27 0.21
CA GLN A 103 2.55 -12.39 -1.25
C GLN A 103 3.38 -11.29 -1.93
N LYS A 104 3.48 -10.11 -1.32
CA LYS A 104 4.17 -8.94 -1.90
C LYS A 104 5.66 -8.87 -1.59
N GLY A 105 6.20 -9.79 -0.78
CA GLY A 105 7.64 -9.96 -0.61
C GLY A 105 8.04 -11.44 -0.58
N PRO A 106 9.21 -11.82 -1.09
CA PRO A 106 9.85 -11.47 -2.37
C PRO A 106 9.33 -12.41 -3.47
N GLY A 107 8.77 -11.87 -4.56
CA GLY A 107 8.25 -12.74 -5.62
C GLY A 107 7.59 -12.05 -6.81
N ALA A 108 7.92 -10.79 -7.09
CA ALA A 108 7.54 -10.10 -8.32
C ALA A 108 8.70 -9.22 -8.80
#